data_AF-A0A6A2ZYK2-F1
#
_entry.id   AF-A0A6A2ZYK2-F1
#
_cell.length_a   1.000
_cell.length_b   1.000
_cell.length_c   1.000
_cell.angle_alpha   90.00
_cell.angle_beta   90.00
_cell.angle_gamma   90.00
#
_symmetry.space_group_name_H-M   'P 1'
#
loop_
_entity.id
_entity.type
_entity.pdbx_description
1 polymer ?
#
loop_
_entity_poly.entity_id
_entity_poly.type
_entity_poly.pdbx_seq_one_letter_code
_entity_poly.pdbx_strand_id
1 'polypeptide(L)'
;MEWMEGEGSSEPEIHFTEVAEFLDSSVVLHVVKETIGFILYMHQQIPSILQDISLEFDLLHTEYEELEVILVLGASPIRPQHVYQLCFMHSNPAPTVEANFVKGKTAEGLSRKAIRALISKGAGSSSYPGLTKLFLMVKAPTSFNLPMHFPPKRDFRYSKKIVPFRLRFRCRTQGLKMDDDQSSQSGRSTGIDSSNDLIWFQCRHAIKGIPFKTPEEE
;
A
#
# COMPACT_ATOMS: atom_id res chain seq x y z
N MET A 1 -27.16 -30.76 24.35
CA MET A 1 -27.17 -29.28 24.27
C MET A 1 -25.80 -28.90 23.75
N GLU A 2 -25.68 -28.85 22.42
CA GLU A 2 -24.47 -28.47 21.71
C GLU A 2 -24.32 -26.95 21.79
N TRP A 3 -23.12 -26.50 22.16
CA TRP A 3 -22.73 -25.11 22.05
C TRP A 3 -22.40 -24.87 20.58
N MET A 4 -23.28 -24.18 19.85
CA MET A 4 -22.96 -23.66 18.53
C MET A 4 -21.89 -22.58 18.70
N GLU A 5 -20.69 -22.85 18.18
CA GLU A 5 -19.64 -21.86 18.01
C GLU A 5 -20.19 -20.75 17.10
N GLY A 6 -20.28 -19.55 17.65
CA GLY A 6 -20.66 -18.37 16.88
C GLY A 6 -19.62 -18.12 15.79
N GLU A 7 -20.07 -18.12 14.54
CA GLU A 7 -19.31 -17.57 13.41
C GLU A 7 -18.78 -16.19 13.81
N GLY A 8 -17.45 -16.09 13.86
CA GLY A 8 -16.76 -14.84 14.11
C GLY A 8 -17.17 -13.82 13.06
N SER A 9 -17.99 -12.86 13.49
CA SER A 9 -18.27 -11.63 12.75
C SER A 9 -16.95 -11.02 12.30
N SER A 10 -16.64 -11.14 11.01
CA SER A 10 -15.54 -10.42 10.38
C SER A 10 -15.80 -8.94 10.55
N GLU A 11 -15.03 -8.26 11.40
CA GLU A 11 -15.02 -6.80 11.44
C GLU A 11 -14.81 -6.29 10.01
N PRO A 12 -15.58 -5.27 9.57
CA PRO A 12 -15.55 -4.85 8.18
C PRO A 12 -14.19 -4.23 7.87
N GLU A 13 -13.32 -4.97 7.19
CA GLU A 13 -12.12 -4.39 6.58
C GLU A 13 -12.54 -3.21 5.70
N ILE A 14 -11.87 -2.07 5.86
CA ILE A 14 -12.19 -0.87 5.08
C ILE A 14 -11.47 -0.98 3.74
N HIS A 15 -12.22 -1.25 2.68
CA HIS A 15 -11.69 -1.35 1.32
C HIS A 15 -12.12 -0.18 0.45
N PHE A 16 -11.18 0.33 -0.34
CA PHE A 16 -11.41 1.21 -1.47
C PHE A 16 -10.76 0.59 -2.69
N THR A 17 -11.42 0.63 -3.85
CA THR A 17 -10.88 0.10 -5.11
C THR A 17 -11.00 1.13 -6.20
N GLU A 18 -9.88 1.49 -6.81
CA GLU A 18 -9.82 2.42 -7.93
C GLU A 18 -9.31 1.73 -9.20
N VAL A 19 -9.88 2.13 -10.34
CA VAL A 19 -9.54 1.56 -11.65
C VAL A 19 -8.89 2.65 -12.50
N ALA A 20 -7.59 2.52 -12.76
CA ALA A 20 -6.82 3.44 -13.59
C ALA A 20 -6.68 2.92 -15.02
N GLU A 21 -6.45 3.78 -16.01
CA GLU A 21 -6.18 3.35 -17.39
C GLU A 21 -4.80 2.70 -17.55
N PHE A 22 -3.83 3.11 -16.74
CA PHE A 22 -2.51 2.50 -16.64
C PHE A 22 -1.98 2.67 -15.21
N LEU A 23 -1.19 1.70 -14.76
CA LEU A 23 -0.48 1.71 -13.48
C LEU A 23 0.97 1.31 -13.75
N ASP A 24 1.76 2.28 -14.21
CA ASP A 24 3.21 2.09 -14.34
C ASP A 24 3.94 2.51 -13.07
N SER A 25 5.26 2.26 -13.07
CA SER A 25 6.11 2.54 -11.93
C SER A 25 6.08 3.98 -11.47
N SER A 26 6.07 4.93 -12.40
CA SER A 26 6.05 6.35 -12.05
C SER A 26 4.74 6.75 -11.37
N VAL A 27 3.61 6.20 -11.81
CA VAL A 27 2.29 6.46 -11.24
C VAL A 27 2.19 5.88 -9.83
N VAL A 28 2.58 4.62 -9.65
CA VAL A 28 2.51 3.95 -8.35
C VAL A 28 3.40 4.65 -7.33
N LEU A 29 4.65 4.97 -7.71
CA LEU A 29 5.57 5.74 -6.87
C LEU A 29 4.95 7.06 -6.41
N HIS A 30 4.36 7.81 -7.35
CA HIS A 30 3.72 9.09 -7.04
C HIS A 30 2.55 8.92 -6.06
N VAL A 31 1.65 7.95 -6.31
CA VAL A 31 0.50 7.69 -5.43
C VAL A 31 0.94 7.31 -4.02
N VAL A 32 2.00 6.50 -3.90
CA VAL A 32 2.56 6.11 -2.59
C VAL A 32 3.15 7.32 -1.88
N LYS A 33 3.95 8.15 -2.57
CA LYS A 33 4.55 9.37 -2.00
C LYS A 33 3.48 10.33 -1.47
N GLU A 34 2.46 10.63 -2.28
CA GLU A 34 1.36 11.51 -1.89
C GLU A 34 0.54 10.92 -0.72
N THR A 35 0.28 9.62 -0.74
CA THR A 35 -0.47 8.96 0.33
C THR A 35 0.30 8.95 1.66
N ILE A 36 1.60 8.65 1.63
CA ILE A 36 2.46 8.74 2.81
C ILE A 36 2.52 10.17 3.30
N GLY A 37 2.73 11.15 2.41
CA GLY A 37 2.76 12.56 2.76
C GLY A 37 1.49 13.03 3.46
N PHE A 38 0.32 12.64 2.94
CA PHE A 38 -0.97 12.89 3.58
C PHE A 38 -1.08 12.23 4.95
N ILE A 39 -0.73 10.94 5.09
CA ILE A 39 -0.78 10.23 6.37
C ILE A 39 0.14 10.92 7.38
N LEU A 40 1.37 11.27 7.00
CA LEU A 40 2.29 11.98 7.88
C LEU A 40 1.76 13.34 8.31
N TYR A 41 1.14 14.08 7.40
CA TYR A 41 0.48 15.33 7.72
C TYR A 41 -0.65 15.14 8.73
N MET A 42 -1.57 14.19 8.49
CA MET A 42 -2.70 13.93 9.38
C MET A 42 -2.25 13.46 10.77
N HIS A 43 -1.12 12.75 10.84
CA HIS A 43 -0.53 12.24 12.08
C HIS A 43 0.57 13.14 12.66
N GLN A 44 0.69 14.39 12.16
CA GLN A 44 1.60 15.42 12.66
C GLN A 44 3.07 14.97 12.77
N GLN A 45 3.57 14.32 11.73
CA GLN A 45 4.95 13.86 11.66
C GLN A 45 5.83 14.80 10.84
N ILE A 46 7.14 14.83 11.14
CA ILE A 46 8.08 15.67 10.38
C ILE A 46 8.26 15.10 8.97
N PRO A 47 7.93 15.86 7.90
CA PRO A 47 8.03 15.38 6.52
C PRO A 47 9.47 15.23 6.01
N SER A 48 10.48 15.64 6.75
CA SER A 48 11.87 15.72 6.26
C SER A 48 12.44 14.35 5.88
N ILE A 49 11.99 13.26 6.52
CA ILE A 49 12.41 11.88 6.19
C ILE A 49 11.58 11.25 5.07
N LEU A 50 10.54 11.94 4.57
CA LEU A 50 9.78 11.52 3.39
C LEU A 50 10.70 11.43 2.18
N GLN A 51 11.70 12.32 2.07
CA GLN A 51 12.66 12.31 0.98
C GLN A 51 13.52 11.04 0.99
N ASP A 52 14.04 10.66 2.16
CA ASP A 52 14.85 9.46 2.33
C ASP A 52 14.03 8.20 2.00
N ILE A 53 12.80 8.13 2.50
CA ILE A 53 11.90 7.00 2.23
C ILE A 53 11.45 6.96 0.78
N SER A 54 11.23 8.13 0.16
CA SER A 54 10.91 8.23 -1.26
C SER A 54 12.03 7.68 -2.13
N LEU A 55 13.29 7.99 -1.80
CA LEU A 55 14.47 7.49 -2.50
C LEU A 55 14.60 5.97 -2.35
N GLU A 56 14.42 5.46 -1.12
CA GLU A 56 14.46 4.01 -0.86
C GLU A 56 13.32 3.26 -1.57
N PHE A 57 12.16 3.89 -1.72
CA PHE A 57 11.02 3.32 -2.43
C PHE A 57 11.18 3.37 -3.96
N ASP A 58 11.78 4.42 -4.50
CA ASP A 58 12.11 4.54 -5.93
C ASP A 58 13.02 3.39 -6.40
N LEU A 59 13.99 2.98 -5.57
CA LEU A 59 14.86 1.83 -5.83
C LEU A 59 14.12 0.48 -5.78
N LEU A 60 13.04 0.39 -5.01
CA LEU A 60 12.31 -0.85 -4.81
C LEU A 60 11.28 -1.10 -5.92
N HIS A 61 10.69 -0.04 -6.48
CA HIS A 61 9.64 -0.17 -7.50
C HIS A 61 10.17 -0.62 -8.86
N THR A 62 11.42 -0.32 -9.22
CA THR A 62 11.96 -0.69 -10.55
C THR A 62 11.95 -2.19 -10.84
N GLU A 63 11.69 -3.05 -9.85
CA GLU A 63 11.84 -4.50 -9.94
C GLU A 63 10.53 -5.32 -9.77
N TYR A 64 9.34 -4.72 -9.61
CA TYR A 64 8.14 -5.50 -9.24
C TYR A 64 6.82 -5.17 -9.97
N GLU A 65 6.08 -6.24 -10.28
CA GLU A 65 4.79 -6.26 -11.01
C GLU A 65 3.55 -6.07 -10.08
N GLU A 66 3.55 -6.59 -8.86
CA GLU A 66 2.42 -6.44 -7.91
C GLU A 66 2.85 -5.86 -6.56
N LEU A 67 2.79 -4.55 -6.41
CA LEU A 67 3.34 -3.90 -5.22
C LEU A 67 2.33 -3.86 -4.08
N GLU A 68 2.70 -4.45 -2.94
CA GLU A 68 1.93 -4.34 -1.69
C GLU A 68 2.76 -3.58 -0.64
N VAL A 69 2.25 -2.41 -0.25
CA VAL A 69 2.89 -1.52 0.73
C VAL A 69 2.01 -1.44 1.97
N ILE A 70 2.62 -1.53 3.15
CA ILE A 70 1.93 -1.31 4.42
C ILE A 70 2.63 -0.22 5.22
N LEU A 71 1.83 0.67 5.76
CA LEU A 71 2.20 1.80 6.58
C LEU A 71 1.64 1.55 7.97
N VAL A 72 2.54 1.26 8.90
CA VAL A 72 2.19 0.95 10.29
C VAL A 72 2.49 2.15 11.15
N LEU A 73 1.46 2.70 11.77
CA LEU A 73 1.60 3.77 12.73
C LEU A 73 1.44 3.25 14.16
N GLY A 74 2.44 3.45 15.01
CA GLY A 74 2.35 3.07 16.42
C GLY A 74 3.69 3.13 17.15
N ALA A 75 3.77 2.45 18.30
CA ALA A 75 5.01 2.36 19.07
C ALA A 75 6.03 1.40 18.44
N SER A 76 5.53 0.34 17.79
CA SER A 76 6.31 -0.65 17.05
C SER A 76 5.45 -1.28 15.94
N PRO A 77 6.05 -1.95 14.94
CA PRO A 77 5.28 -2.62 13.89
C PRO A 77 4.26 -3.65 14.42
N ILE A 78 4.57 -4.33 15.53
CA ILE A 78 3.73 -5.39 16.12
C ILE A 78 2.58 -4.81 16.97
N ARG A 79 2.73 -3.55 17.42
CA ARG A 79 1.74 -2.82 18.23
C ARG A 79 1.24 -1.57 17.49
N PRO A 80 0.56 -1.73 16.34
CA PRO A 80 0.03 -0.60 15.60
C PRO A 80 -1.15 0.02 16.36
N GLN A 81 -1.31 1.33 16.16
CA GLN A 81 -2.54 2.06 16.41
C GLN A 81 -3.35 2.17 15.11
N HIS A 82 -2.68 2.44 13.99
CA HIS A 82 -3.28 2.49 12.66
C HIS A 82 -2.45 1.71 11.66
N VAL A 83 -3.13 1.10 10.70
CA VAL A 83 -2.51 0.38 9.59
C VAL A 83 -3.16 0.84 8.30
N TYR A 84 -2.36 1.33 7.36
CA TYR A 84 -2.78 1.62 6.00
C TYR A 84 -2.06 0.69 5.04
N GLN A 85 -2.79 0.16 4.07
CA GLN A 85 -2.30 -0.83 3.13
C GLN A 85 -2.64 -0.37 1.71
N LEU A 86 -1.62 -0.29 0.87
CA LEU A 86 -1.72 0.07 -0.55
C LEU A 86 -1.43 -1.19 -1.36
N CYS A 87 -2.38 -1.63 -2.17
CA CYS A 87 -2.22 -2.76 -3.07
C CYS A 87 -2.30 -2.28 -4.50
N PHE A 88 -1.25 -2.48 -5.29
CA PHE A 88 -1.20 -2.13 -6.70
C PHE A 88 -1.18 -3.41 -7.53
N MET A 89 -2.21 -3.60 -8.34
CA MET A 89 -2.31 -4.69 -9.30
C MET A 89 -2.02 -4.13 -10.68
N HIS A 90 -0.81 -4.38 -11.20
CA HIS A 90 -0.46 -3.92 -12.54
C HIS A 90 -1.17 -4.78 -13.61
N SER A 91 -1.32 -4.22 -14.81
CA SER A 91 -1.39 -5.00 -16.03
C SER A 91 -0.34 -4.45 -16.97
N ASN A 92 0.56 -5.29 -17.46
CA ASN A 92 1.70 -4.93 -18.30
C ASN A 92 1.33 -3.90 -19.40
N PRO A 93 1.74 -2.63 -19.28
CA PRO A 93 1.45 -1.63 -20.29
C PRO A 93 2.60 -1.54 -21.30
N ALA A 94 2.28 -1.70 -22.59
CA ALA A 94 3.23 -1.49 -23.67
C ALA A 94 3.82 -0.05 -23.62
N PRO A 95 5.15 0.12 -23.74
CA PRO A 95 5.78 1.42 -23.59
C PRO A 95 5.48 2.29 -24.82
N THR A 96 4.72 3.38 -24.62
CA THR A 96 4.52 4.40 -25.66
C THR A 96 5.06 5.75 -25.16
N VAL A 97 5.93 6.37 -25.96
CA VAL A 97 6.78 7.52 -25.60
C VAL A 97 5.98 8.82 -25.36
N GLU A 98 4.74 8.92 -25.84
CA GLU A 98 3.85 10.09 -25.65
C GLU A 98 3.16 10.17 -24.28
N ALA A 99 3.38 9.19 -23.39
CA ALA A 99 2.54 9.00 -22.21
C ALA A 99 2.87 9.89 -20.98
N ASN A 100 3.96 10.66 -20.97
CA ASN A 100 4.45 11.31 -19.72
C ASN A 100 3.49 12.35 -19.11
N PHE A 101 2.84 13.18 -19.93
CA PHE A 101 1.87 14.16 -19.42
C PHE A 101 0.59 13.47 -18.91
N VAL A 102 0.16 12.41 -19.59
CA VAL A 102 -0.98 11.59 -19.18
C VAL A 102 -0.67 10.89 -17.85
N LYS A 103 0.57 10.39 -17.68
CA LYS A 103 1.06 9.78 -16.43
C LYS A 103 0.94 10.70 -15.24
N GLY A 104 1.38 11.95 -15.36
CA GLY A 104 1.27 12.95 -14.30
C GLY A 104 -0.19 13.18 -13.87
N LYS A 105 -1.11 13.35 -14.83
CA LYS A 105 -2.54 13.55 -14.54
C LYS A 105 -3.20 12.33 -13.90
N THR A 106 -2.88 11.12 -14.37
CA THR A 106 -3.38 9.88 -13.77
C THR A 106 -2.89 9.73 -12.35
N ALA A 107 -1.59 9.95 -12.10
CA ALA A 107 -1.02 9.90 -10.76
C ALA A 107 -1.69 10.90 -9.80
N GLU A 108 -1.85 12.16 -10.22
CA GLU A 108 -2.52 13.20 -9.41
C GLU A 108 -4.00 12.84 -9.15
N GLY A 109 -4.69 12.33 -10.18
CA GLY A 109 -6.08 11.87 -10.08
C GLY A 109 -6.25 10.74 -9.06
N LEU A 110 -5.40 9.71 -9.14
CA LEU A 110 -5.40 8.58 -8.21
C LEU A 110 -5.04 9.01 -6.80
N SER A 111 -4.03 9.87 -6.64
CA SER A 111 -3.60 10.39 -5.35
C SER A 111 -4.74 11.14 -4.65
N ARG A 112 -5.43 12.03 -5.36
CA ARG A 112 -6.60 12.74 -4.81
C ARG A 112 -7.73 11.80 -4.43
N LYS A 113 -7.98 10.75 -5.21
CA LYS A 113 -9.01 9.75 -4.89
C LYS A 113 -8.64 8.93 -3.65
N ALA A 114 -7.38 8.50 -3.56
CA ALA A 114 -6.85 7.79 -2.38
C ALA A 114 -6.96 8.65 -1.12
N ILE A 115 -6.52 9.91 -1.19
CA ILE A 115 -6.62 10.86 -0.07
C ILE A 115 -8.07 11.13 0.32
N ARG A 116 -8.97 11.35 -0.65
CA ARG A 116 -10.40 11.53 -0.36
C ARG A 116 -11.01 10.30 0.31
N ALA A 117 -10.65 9.10 -0.15
CA ALA A 117 -11.07 7.85 0.46
C ALA A 117 -10.60 7.78 1.92
N LEU A 118 -9.33 8.09 2.20
CA LEU A 118 -8.78 8.15 3.56
C LEU A 118 -9.56 9.14 4.44
N ILE A 119 -9.81 10.36 3.95
CA ILE A 119 -10.57 11.39 4.67
C ILE A 119 -12.00 10.90 4.97
N SER A 120 -12.71 10.37 3.96
CA SER A 120 -14.10 9.91 4.09
C SER A 120 -14.30 8.79 5.13
N LYS A 121 -13.21 8.14 5.51
CA LYS A 121 -13.16 7.00 6.42
C LYS A 121 -12.47 7.35 7.74
N GLY A 122 -12.29 8.65 7.99
CA GLY A 122 -11.86 9.19 9.28
C GLY A 122 -10.35 9.19 9.52
N ALA A 123 -9.52 9.06 8.47
CA ALA A 123 -8.09 9.27 8.64
C ALA A 123 -7.82 10.70 9.14
N GLY A 124 -7.23 10.82 10.33
CA GLY A 124 -7.01 12.12 10.97
C GLY A 124 -8.14 12.64 11.86
N SER A 125 -9.24 11.88 12.04
CA SER A 125 -10.35 12.29 12.90
C SER A 125 -10.09 12.07 14.40
N SER A 126 -9.09 11.25 14.75
CA SER A 126 -8.67 11.07 16.14
C SER A 126 -7.63 12.11 16.55
N SER A 127 -7.72 12.59 17.79
CA SER A 127 -6.58 13.25 18.43
C SER A 127 -5.48 12.21 18.66
N TYR A 128 -4.23 12.55 18.35
CA TYR A 128 -3.08 11.65 18.47
C TYR A 128 -2.26 12.02 19.71
N PRO A 129 -2.50 11.38 20.87
CA PRO A 129 -1.78 11.67 22.08
C PRO A 129 -0.39 11.01 22.03
N GLY A 130 0.55 11.65 21.34
CA GLY A 130 1.98 11.42 21.55
C GLY A 130 2.81 11.06 20.32
N LEU A 131 4.07 10.71 20.60
CA LEU A 131 5.11 10.37 19.63
C LEU A 131 4.81 9.03 18.93
N THR A 132 4.00 9.07 17.87
CA THR A 132 3.79 7.90 17.00
C THR A 132 4.93 7.75 15.99
N LYS A 133 5.33 6.51 15.71
CA LYS A 133 6.30 6.21 14.64
C LYS A 133 5.58 5.61 13.44
N LEU A 134 5.95 6.04 12.24
CA LEU A 134 5.58 5.37 10.99
C LEU A 134 6.66 4.37 10.59
N PHE A 135 6.24 3.14 10.36
CA PHE A 135 7.06 2.08 9.77
C PHE A 135 6.51 1.76 8.38
N LEU A 136 7.37 1.88 7.37
CA LEU A 136 7.07 1.45 6.01
C LEU A 136 7.52 0.01 5.83
N MET A 137 6.65 -0.83 5.28
CA MET A 137 7.02 -2.18 4.88
C MET A 137 6.47 -2.46 3.48
N VAL A 138 7.22 -3.26 2.73
CA VAL A 138 6.83 -3.69 1.40
C VAL A 138 6.88 -5.20 1.34
N LYS A 139 5.93 -5.80 0.65
CA LYS A 139 5.89 -7.24 0.44
C LYS A 139 6.60 -7.58 -0.85
N ALA A 140 7.52 -8.54 -0.79
CA ALA A 140 8.26 -9.02 -1.95
C ALA A 140 8.68 -10.50 -1.77
N PRO A 141 9.05 -11.21 -2.85
CA PRO A 141 9.55 -12.58 -2.76
C PRO A 141 10.80 -12.71 -1.89
N THR A 142 11.00 -13.87 -1.27
CA THR A 142 12.22 -14.17 -0.49
C THR A 142 13.52 -14.15 -1.30
N SER A 143 13.44 -14.38 -2.61
CA SER A 143 14.57 -14.30 -3.55
C SER A 143 15.06 -12.87 -3.80
N PHE A 144 14.38 -11.87 -3.25
CA PHE A 144 14.65 -10.48 -3.48
C PHE A 144 15.93 -10.03 -2.75
N ASN A 145 16.94 -9.67 -3.53
CA ASN A 145 18.22 -9.11 -3.04
C ASN A 145 18.08 -7.59 -2.93
N LEU A 146 17.36 -7.13 -1.90
CA LEU A 146 17.07 -5.71 -1.69
C LEU A 146 18.30 -4.80 -1.63
N PRO A 147 18.13 -3.50 -1.92
CA PRO A 147 19.04 -2.47 -1.43
C PRO A 147 19.17 -2.60 0.09
N MET A 148 20.36 -2.33 0.64
CA MET A 148 20.74 -2.52 2.05
C MET A 148 19.71 -2.06 3.10
N HIS A 149 18.75 -1.19 2.76
CA HIS A 149 17.86 -0.46 3.64
C HIS A 149 16.52 -1.13 3.97
N PHE A 150 16.24 -2.33 3.46
CA PHE A 150 14.99 -3.06 3.76
C PHE A 150 15.24 -4.47 4.33
N PRO A 151 15.52 -4.63 5.63
CA PRO A 151 15.67 -5.95 6.24
C PRO A 151 14.39 -6.81 6.17
N PRO A 152 14.52 -8.13 5.92
CA PRO A 152 13.39 -9.06 5.92
C PRO A 152 12.77 -9.21 7.31
N LYS A 153 11.45 -9.37 7.33
CA LYS A 153 10.59 -9.56 8.50
C LYS A 153 9.63 -10.75 8.28
N ARG A 154 10.21 -11.96 8.23
CA ARG A 154 9.50 -13.21 7.89
C ARG A 154 8.31 -13.50 8.81
N ASP A 155 8.46 -13.25 10.11
CA ASP A 155 7.44 -13.54 11.12
C ASP A 155 6.57 -12.32 11.48
N PHE A 156 6.60 -11.27 10.66
CA PHE A 156 5.84 -10.06 10.94
C PHE A 156 4.34 -10.32 10.91
N ARG A 157 3.71 -10.13 12.08
CA ARG A 157 2.26 -10.13 12.25
C ARG A 157 1.90 -9.12 13.32
N TYR A 158 0.98 -8.21 13.02
CA TYR A 158 0.35 -7.36 14.02
C TYR A 158 -0.95 -8.00 14.54
N SER A 159 -1.47 -7.47 15.64
CA SER A 159 -2.70 -7.97 16.28
C SER A 159 -3.90 -7.97 15.33
N LYS A 160 -4.69 -9.05 15.35
CA LYS A 160 -5.96 -9.15 14.59
C LYS A 160 -7.03 -8.16 15.04
N LYS A 161 -6.86 -7.53 16.20
CA LYS A 161 -7.77 -6.48 16.72
C LYS A 161 -7.67 -5.16 15.95
N ILE A 162 -6.74 -5.07 15.00
CA ILE A 162 -6.45 -3.85 14.26
C ILE A 162 -6.98 -4.05 12.85
N VAL A 163 -8.00 -3.28 12.50
CA VAL A 163 -8.60 -3.29 11.17
C VAL A 163 -7.77 -2.39 10.24
N PRO A 164 -7.11 -2.93 9.19
CA PRO A 164 -6.34 -2.12 8.27
C PRO A 164 -7.26 -1.35 7.32
N PHE A 165 -6.81 -0.17 6.93
CA PHE A 165 -7.37 0.56 5.80
C PHE A 165 -6.71 0.10 4.52
N ARG A 166 -7.47 -0.49 3.60
CA ARG A 166 -6.96 -1.05 2.35
C ARG A 166 -7.36 -0.20 1.14
N LEU A 167 -6.38 0.39 0.48
CA LEU A 167 -6.51 1.07 -0.81
C LEU A 167 -6.01 0.12 -1.90
N ARG A 168 -6.91 -0.33 -2.79
CA ARG A 168 -6.59 -1.18 -3.94
C ARG A 168 -6.63 -0.37 -5.22
N PHE A 169 -5.60 -0.50 -6.03
CA PHE A 169 -5.47 0.13 -7.32
C PHE A 169 -5.33 -0.98 -8.36
N ARG A 170 -6.19 -0.96 -9.39
CA ARG A 170 -6.12 -1.90 -10.50
C ARG A 170 -6.08 -1.15 -11.83
N CYS A 171 -5.35 -1.71 -12.79
CA CYS A 171 -5.34 -1.21 -14.16
C CYS A 171 -6.57 -1.75 -14.93
N ARG A 172 -7.17 -0.91 -15.79
CA ARG A 172 -8.16 -1.36 -16.77
C ARG A 172 -7.43 -2.21 -17.79
N THR A 173 -7.57 -3.52 -17.68
CA THR A 173 -7.24 -4.40 -18.80
C THR A 173 -8.20 -4.03 -19.92
N GLN A 174 -7.73 -3.35 -20.98
CA GLN A 174 -8.51 -3.31 -22.21
C GLN A 174 -8.63 -4.77 -22.65
N GLY A 175 -9.87 -5.28 -22.65
CA GLY A 175 -10.17 -6.60 -23.15
C GLY A 175 -9.88 -6.65 -24.66
N LEU A 176 -8.62 -6.85 -25.03
CA LEU A 176 -8.26 -7.39 -26.34
C LEU A 176 -8.46 -8.90 -26.28
N LYS A 177 -9.72 -9.31 -26.14
CA LYS A 177 -10.21 -10.53 -26.77
C LYS A 177 -10.97 -10.04 -27.99
N MET A 178 -10.27 -9.95 -29.12
CA MET A 178 -10.95 -10.04 -30.40
C MET A 178 -11.52 -11.46 -30.45
N ASP A 179 -12.84 -11.55 -30.58
CA ASP A 179 -13.52 -12.77 -31.01
C ASP A 179 -12.82 -13.28 -32.28
N ASP A 180 -12.30 -14.49 -32.21
CA ASP A 180 -12.25 -15.34 -33.39
C ASP A 180 -12.61 -16.77 -32.97
N ASP A 181 -13.72 -17.23 -33.52
CA ASP A 181 -14.24 -18.58 -33.38
C ASP A 181 -13.23 -19.57 -33.99
N GLN A 182 -12.73 -20.53 -33.19
CA GLN A 182 -12.75 -21.95 -33.57
C GLN A 182 -12.23 -22.87 -32.45
N SER A 183 -13.01 -23.92 -32.26
CA SER A 183 -12.85 -25.10 -31.41
C SER A 183 -11.43 -25.68 -31.31
N SER A 184 -10.94 -25.87 -30.09
CA SER A 184 -10.34 -27.13 -29.64
C SER A 184 -10.10 -27.10 -28.13
N GLN A 185 -10.62 -28.13 -27.46
CA GLN A 185 -10.30 -28.45 -26.08
C GLN A 185 -8.79 -28.71 -25.96
N SER A 186 -8.10 -27.93 -25.14
CA SER A 186 -6.87 -28.36 -24.47
C SER A 186 -6.68 -27.50 -23.23
N GLY A 187 -6.24 -28.14 -22.15
CA GLY A 187 -6.43 -27.72 -20.77
C GLY A 187 -6.17 -26.24 -20.49
N ARG A 188 -7.10 -25.62 -19.73
CA ARG A 188 -6.80 -24.48 -18.88
C ARG A 188 -5.61 -24.86 -18.01
N SER A 189 -4.39 -24.54 -18.44
CA SER A 189 -3.30 -24.37 -17.51
C SER A 189 -3.69 -23.16 -16.67
N THR A 190 -4.10 -23.43 -15.45
CA THR A 190 -3.95 -22.53 -14.31
C THR A 190 -2.49 -22.09 -14.31
N GLY A 191 -2.24 -21.01 -15.04
CA GLY A 191 -0.92 -20.45 -15.23
C GLY A 191 -0.46 -19.85 -13.92
N ILE A 192 0.27 -20.69 -13.19
CA ILE A 192 1.25 -20.31 -12.18
C ILE A 192 0.60 -19.82 -10.88
N ASP A 193 0.21 -20.81 -10.06
CA ASP A 193 0.47 -20.80 -8.62
C ASP A 193 2.00 -20.63 -8.43
N SER A 194 2.55 -19.44 -8.71
CA SER A 194 3.86 -19.12 -8.15
C SER A 194 3.56 -18.86 -6.70
N SER A 195 3.66 -19.92 -5.90
CA SER A 195 3.92 -19.83 -4.47
C SER A 195 5.26 -19.11 -4.27
N ASN A 196 5.32 -17.84 -4.67
CA ASN A 196 6.36 -16.95 -4.23
C ASN A 196 6.09 -16.83 -2.74
N ASP A 197 6.99 -17.36 -1.93
CA ASP A 197 7.02 -17.11 -0.50
C ASP A 197 7.23 -15.61 -0.32
N LEU A 198 6.13 -14.85 -0.34
CA LEU A 198 6.13 -13.41 -0.19
C LEU A 198 6.32 -13.10 1.29
N ILE A 199 7.35 -12.31 1.59
CA ILE A 199 7.64 -11.85 2.95
C ILE A 199 7.61 -10.34 3.02
N TRP A 200 7.45 -9.82 4.23
CA TRP A 200 7.56 -8.39 4.47
C TRP A 200 9.01 -7.98 4.60
N PHE A 201 9.35 -6.84 4.02
CA PHE A 201 10.61 -6.15 4.22
C PHE A 201 10.32 -4.78 4.79
N GLN A 202 10.99 -4.41 5.89
CA GLN A 202 10.74 -3.15 6.58
C GLN A 202 11.82 -2.15 6.21
N CYS A 203 11.45 -0.93 5.84
CA CYS A 203 12.38 0.18 5.74
C CYS A 203 13.15 0.34 7.06
N ARG A 204 14.48 0.50 6.98
CA ARG A 204 15.34 0.72 8.16
C ARG A 204 14.98 2.02 8.87
N HIS A 205 14.52 3.01 8.12
CA HIS A 205 14.13 4.30 8.65
C HIS A 205 12.67 4.26 9.12
N ALA A 206 12.47 4.58 10.40
CA ALA A 206 11.14 4.84 10.95
C ALA A 206 10.98 6.35 11.09
N ILE A 207 9.86 6.88 10.63
CA ILE A 207 9.53 8.30 10.80
C ILE A 207 9.05 8.49 12.23
N LYS A 208 9.65 9.43 12.96
CA LYS A 208 9.21 9.77 14.32
C LYS A 208 8.34 11.02 14.24
N GLY A 209 7.15 10.97 14.83
CA GLY A 209 6.33 12.16 15.06
C GLY A 209 7.04 13.17 15.97
N ILE A 210 6.58 14.42 15.93
CA ILE A 210 7.00 15.44 16.91
C ILE A 210 6.17 15.33 18.18
N PRO A 211 6.74 15.69 19.35
CA PRO A 211 5.94 15.82 20.55
C PRO A 211 4.89 16.92 20.34
N PHE A 212 3.61 16.57 20.47
CA PHE A 212 2.56 17.58 20.60
C PHE A 212 2.74 18.27 21.95
N LYS A 213 3.08 19.56 21.96
CA LYS A 213 2.95 20.37 23.16
C LYS A 213 1.46 20.64 23.33
N THR A 214 0.81 19.95 24.26
CA THR A 214 -0.49 20.40 24.75
C THR A 214 -0.32 21.83 25.26
N PRO A 215 -1.14 22.81 24.83
CA PRO A 215 -1.18 24.08 25.52
C PRO A 215 -1.53 23.79 26.98
N GLU A 216 -0.69 24.24 27.90
CA GLU A 216 -1.04 24.28 29.31
C GLU A 216 -2.27 25.20 29.40
N GLU A 217 -3.41 24.67 29.84
CA GLU A 217 -4.59 25.47 30.13
C GLU A 217 -4.19 26.44 31.26
N GLU A 218 -4.16 27.74 30.93
CA GLU A 218 -3.97 28.85 31.88
C GLU A 218 -5.33 29.40 32.34
#